data_AF-A0A520BDD2-F1
#
_entry.id   AF-A0A520BDD2-F1
#
_cell.length_a   1.000
_cell.length_b   1.000
_cell.length_c   1.000
_cell.angle_alpha   90.00
_cell.angle_beta   90.00
_cell.angle_gamma   90.00
#
_symmetry.space_group_name_H-M   'P 1'
#
loop_
_entity.id
_entity.type
_entity.pdbx_description
1 polymer ?
#
loop_
_entity_poly.entity_id
_entity_poly.type
_entity_poly.pdbx_seq_one_letter_code
_entity_poly.pdbx_strand_id
1 'polypeptide(L)'
;MREVVIVSAVRTAIGSFGGSLAQFSATQLGGFAIKAAVEQAGLKAEQIQEVYMGNVLSANLGQAPATQAAKFAGLPDLPATTINKVCASGTKAIMLAAQSIANGDNDIIIAGGMESMSNVPYYLDKARNGYRLGHGQITDGLVKDGLWDVYNDYHMGSAAELCATDCNISREAQD
;
A
#
# COMPACT_ATOMS: atom_id res chain seq x y z
N MET A 1 7.97 -19.09 -21.13
CA MET A 1 7.13 -18.27 -20.24
C MET A 1 6.12 -17.53 -21.11
N ARG A 2 4.88 -17.38 -20.65
CA ARG A 2 3.88 -16.57 -21.37
C ARG A 2 4.34 -15.11 -21.42
N GLU A 3 4.03 -14.41 -22.50
CA GLU A 3 4.23 -12.96 -22.57
C GLU A 3 3.21 -12.28 -21.65
N VAL A 4 3.64 -11.24 -20.93
CA VAL A 4 2.81 -10.49 -19.99
C VAL A 4 2.73 -9.05 -20.46
N VAL A 5 1.52 -8.50 -20.51
CA VAL A 5 1.26 -7.14 -20.97
C VAL A 5 0.40 -6.38 -19.96
N ILE A 6 0.50 -5.05 -19.95
CA ILE A 6 -0.38 -4.17 -19.19
C ILE A 6 -1.47 -3.65 -20.13
N VAL A 7 -2.73 -3.97 -19.85
CA VAL A 7 -3.88 -3.58 -20.70
C VAL A 7 -4.57 -2.29 -20.23
N SER A 8 -4.37 -1.89 -18.97
CA SER A 8 -4.79 -0.59 -18.44
C SER A 8 -3.91 -0.18 -17.26
N ALA A 9 -3.81 1.13 -17.03
CA ALA A 9 -3.07 1.70 -15.90
C ALA A 9 -3.77 2.98 -15.43
N VAL A 10 -4.15 3.02 -14.15
CA VAL A 10 -4.90 4.13 -13.54
C VAL A 10 -4.35 4.44 -12.16
N ARG A 11 -4.68 5.62 -11.64
CA ARG A 11 -4.45 6.02 -10.25
C ARG A 11 -5.48 7.04 -9.81
N THR A 12 -5.69 7.16 -8.50
CA THR A 12 -6.34 8.34 -7.93
C THR A 12 -5.43 9.57 -8.07
N ALA A 13 -5.97 10.74 -7.74
CA ALA A 13 -5.12 11.86 -7.35
C ALA A 13 -4.28 11.49 -6.10
N ILE A 14 -3.18 12.20 -5.87
CA ILE A 14 -2.39 12.09 -4.64
C ILE A 14 -2.86 13.22 -3.73
N GLY A 15 -3.48 12.88 -2.61
CA GLY A 15 -3.95 13.85 -1.62
C GLY A 15 -2.83 14.23 -0.64
N SER A 16 -2.78 15.48 -0.23
CA SER A 16 -1.92 15.92 0.89
C SER A 16 -2.36 15.29 2.22
N PHE A 17 -1.45 15.21 3.19
CA PHE A 17 -1.75 14.72 4.53
C PHE A 17 -2.85 15.55 5.18
N GLY A 18 -3.91 14.89 5.68
CA GLY A 18 -5.11 15.55 6.21
C GLY A 18 -5.96 16.31 5.17
N GLY A 19 -5.66 16.15 3.87
CA GLY A 19 -6.28 16.90 2.78
C GLY A 19 -7.49 16.22 2.13
N SER A 20 -7.65 16.44 0.82
CA SER A 20 -8.86 16.14 0.04
C SER A 20 -9.28 14.66 -0.02
N LEU A 21 -8.37 13.72 0.28
CA LEU A 21 -8.64 12.28 0.30
C LEU A 21 -8.68 11.70 1.72
N ALA A 22 -8.50 12.52 2.76
CA ALA A 22 -8.41 12.04 4.14
C ALA A 22 -9.70 11.40 4.67
N GLN A 23 -10.85 11.64 4.03
CA GLN A 23 -12.11 10.97 4.39
C GLN A 23 -12.23 9.53 3.85
N PHE A 24 -11.31 9.08 2.99
CA PHE A 24 -11.38 7.75 2.39
C PHE A 24 -10.29 6.82 2.94
N SER A 25 -10.69 5.60 3.30
CA SER A 25 -9.74 4.55 3.67
C SER A 25 -8.87 4.15 2.48
N ALA A 26 -7.70 3.56 2.76
CA ALA A 26 -6.85 2.99 1.72
C ALA A 26 -7.60 1.97 0.85
N THR A 27 -8.47 1.15 1.45
CA THR A 27 -9.25 0.13 0.74
C THR A 27 -10.32 0.72 -0.17
N GLN A 28 -10.94 1.84 0.20
CA GLN A 28 -11.86 2.57 -0.69
C GLN A 28 -11.11 3.20 -1.88
N LEU A 29 -9.97 3.85 -1.63
CA LEU A 29 -9.12 4.40 -2.69
C LEU A 29 -8.65 3.32 -3.67
N GLY A 30 -8.24 2.16 -3.14
CA GLY A 30 -7.95 0.96 -3.93
C GLY A 30 -9.15 0.51 -4.75
N GLY A 31 -10.34 0.44 -4.15
CA GLY A 31 -11.56 0.08 -4.86
C GLY A 31 -11.90 1.01 -6.02
N PHE A 32 -11.74 2.32 -5.84
CA PHE A 32 -11.95 3.31 -6.92
C PHE A 32 -10.98 3.08 -8.08
N ALA A 33 -9.69 2.85 -7.79
CA ALA A 33 -8.68 2.59 -8.80
C ALA A 33 -8.93 1.26 -9.53
N ILE A 34 -9.24 0.18 -8.82
CA ILE A 34 -9.53 -1.13 -9.42
C ILE A 34 -10.72 -1.04 -10.36
N LYS A 35 -11.82 -0.41 -9.92
CA LYS A 35 -13.02 -0.23 -10.75
C LYS A 35 -12.68 0.50 -12.06
N ALA A 36 -11.98 1.62 -11.95
CA ALA A 36 -11.57 2.39 -13.13
C ALA A 36 -10.62 1.61 -14.05
N ALA A 37 -9.73 0.78 -13.50
CA ALA A 37 -8.80 -0.04 -14.28
C ALA A 37 -9.54 -1.08 -15.14
N VAL A 38 -10.54 -1.74 -14.55
CA VAL A 38 -11.38 -2.75 -15.22
C VAL A 38 -12.23 -2.10 -16.32
N GLU A 39 -12.86 -0.96 -16.02
CA GLU A 39 -13.65 -0.18 -16.99
C GLU A 39 -12.79 0.30 -18.16
N GLN A 40 -11.60 0.86 -17.89
CA GLN A 40 -10.68 1.32 -18.93
C GLN A 40 -10.14 0.18 -19.81
N ALA A 41 -9.96 -1.01 -19.24
CA ALA A 41 -9.54 -2.19 -20.00
C ALA A 41 -10.67 -2.79 -20.87
N GLY A 42 -11.92 -2.35 -20.70
CA GLY A 42 -13.08 -2.94 -21.37
C GLY A 42 -13.37 -4.37 -20.93
N LEU A 43 -12.93 -4.75 -19.73
CA LEU A 43 -13.10 -6.09 -19.17
C LEU A 43 -14.36 -6.17 -18.31
N LYS A 44 -14.91 -7.38 -18.21
CA LYS A 44 -15.95 -7.68 -17.23
C LYS A 44 -15.33 -8.10 -15.91
N ALA A 45 -15.99 -7.80 -14.80
CA ALA A 45 -15.50 -8.12 -13.46
C ALA A 45 -15.24 -9.62 -13.26
N GLU A 46 -16.03 -10.49 -13.90
CA GLU A 46 -15.91 -11.95 -13.82
C GLU A 46 -14.69 -12.50 -14.56
N GLN A 47 -14.02 -11.69 -15.38
CA GLN A 47 -12.79 -12.10 -16.05
C GLN A 47 -11.56 -11.95 -15.16
N ILE A 48 -11.66 -11.19 -14.06
CA ILE A 48 -10.56 -11.01 -13.12
C ILE A 48 -10.44 -12.27 -12.26
N GLN A 49 -9.25 -12.88 -12.26
CA GLN A 49 -9.01 -14.12 -11.53
C GLN A 49 -8.39 -13.89 -10.15
N GLU A 50 -7.59 -12.84 -10.00
CA GLU A 50 -6.88 -12.53 -8.75
C GLU A 50 -6.57 -11.04 -8.60
N VAL A 51 -6.39 -10.58 -7.35
CA VAL A 51 -6.02 -9.20 -7.02
C VAL A 51 -4.77 -9.18 -6.13
N TYR A 52 -3.74 -8.45 -6.55
CA TYR A 52 -2.58 -8.12 -5.72
C TYR A 52 -2.52 -6.63 -5.44
N MET A 53 -2.63 -6.25 -4.17
CA MET A 53 -2.58 -4.85 -3.77
C MET A 53 -1.52 -4.63 -2.70
N GLY A 54 -0.57 -3.76 -2.99
CA GLY A 54 0.37 -3.24 -2.01
C GLY A 54 -0.33 -2.34 -1.00
N ASN A 55 -0.12 -2.58 0.30
CA ASN A 55 -0.53 -1.67 1.37
C ASN A 55 0.43 -1.84 2.56
N VAL A 56 0.99 -0.74 3.04
CA VAL A 56 1.99 -0.76 4.12
C VAL A 56 1.28 -0.60 5.46
N LEU A 57 0.45 0.42 5.58
CA LEU A 57 -0.15 0.84 6.84
C LEU A 57 -1.54 0.22 7.00
N SER A 58 -1.57 -1.07 7.32
CA SER A 58 -2.83 -1.84 7.41
C SER A 58 -3.54 -1.74 8.77
N ALA A 59 -2.98 -1.05 9.75
CA ALA A 59 -3.62 -0.91 11.05
C ALA A 59 -4.98 -0.21 10.94
N ASN A 60 -5.96 -0.75 11.65
CA ASN A 60 -7.35 -0.29 11.65
C ASN A 60 -8.08 -0.37 10.29
N LEU A 61 -7.48 -0.97 9.25
CA LEU A 61 -8.20 -1.25 8.00
C LEU A 61 -9.14 -2.47 8.12
N GLY A 62 -8.92 -3.35 9.10
CA GLY A 62 -9.65 -4.61 9.23
C GLY A 62 -9.02 -5.75 8.43
N GLN A 63 -9.74 -6.86 8.32
CA GLN A 63 -9.22 -8.08 7.69
C GLN A 63 -9.08 -7.93 6.17
N ALA A 64 -7.98 -8.46 5.62
CA ALA A 64 -7.72 -8.59 4.19
C ALA A 64 -7.97 -7.31 3.35
N PRO A 65 -7.14 -6.26 3.50
CA PRO A 65 -7.32 -4.99 2.79
C PRO A 65 -7.49 -5.12 1.26
N ALA A 66 -6.70 -5.98 0.59
CA ALA A 66 -6.84 -6.23 -0.85
C ALA A 66 -8.22 -6.79 -1.22
N THR A 67 -8.77 -7.70 -0.41
CA THR A 67 -10.12 -8.23 -0.59
C THR A 67 -11.17 -7.13 -0.43
N GLN A 68 -11.02 -6.26 0.58
CA GLN A 68 -11.92 -5.12 0.75
C GLN A 68 -11.90 -4.20 -0.49
N ALA A 69 -10.72 -3.89 -1.02
CA ALA A 69 -10.59 -3.08 -2.23
C ALA A 69 -11.27 -3.72 -3.44
N ALA A 70 -11.08 -5.03 -3.65
CA ALA A 70 -11.79 -5.78 -4.69
C ALA A 70 -13.33 -5.70 -4.53
N LYS A 71 -13.83 -5.79 -3.29
CA LYS A 71 -15.25 -5.63 -2.98
C LYS A 71 -15.77 -4.22 -3.22
N PHE A 72 -15.04 -3.19 -2.79
CA PHE A 72 -15.40 -1.79 -3.07
C PHE A 72 -15.39 -1.48 -4.58
N ALA A 73 -14.60 -2.21 -5.37
CA ALA A 73 -14.59 -2.11 -6.83
C ALA A 73 -15.76 -2.84 -7.51
N GLY A 74 -16.54 -3.64 -6.78
CA GLY A 74 -17.64 -4.44 -7.34
C GLY A 74 -17.19 -5.74 -8.02
N LEU A 75 -16.00 -6.26 -7.69
CA LEU A 75 -15.54 -7.55 -8.19
C LEU A 75 -16.25 -8.74 -7.48
N PRO A 76 -16.38 -9.90 -8.15
CA PRO A 76 -16.90 -11.12 -7.51
C PRO A 76 -16.00 -11.60 -6.36
N ASP A 77 -16.42 -12.64 -5.64
CA ASP A 77 -15.53 -13.33 -4.71
C ASP A 77 -14.37 -13.98 -5.47
N LEU A 78 -13.16 -13.52 -5.21
CA LEU A 78 -11.93 -14.00 -5.84
C LEU A 78 -10.75 -13.92 -4.85
N PRO A 79 -9.67 -14.68 -5.09
CA PRO A 79 -8.44 -14.56 -4.31
C PRO A 79 -7.86 -13.14 -4.38
N ALA A 80 -7.50 -12.59 -3.22
CA ALA A 80 -6.82 -11.31 -3.15
C ALA A 80 -5.76 -11.33 -2.06
N THR A 81 -4.57 -10.77 -2.36
CA THR A 81 -3.45 -10.75 -1.41
C THR A 81 -2.96 -9.32 -1.20
N THR A 82 -2.83 -8.96 0.08
CA THR A 82 -2.22 -7.69 0.51
C THR A 82 -0.73 -7.90 0.66
N ILE A 83 0.08 -7.05 0.03
CA ILE A 83 1.54 -7.17 0.00
C ILE A 83 2.15 -6.00 0.73
N ASN A 84 3.09 -6.27 1.63
CA ASN A 84 3.89 -5.23 2.26
C ASN A 84 5.38 -5.46 1.94
N LYS A 85 5.91 -4.55 1.14
CA LYS A 85 7.34 -4.33 0.87
C LYS A 85 7.66 -2.83 1.00
N VAL A 86 7.08 -2.19 2.01
CA VAL A 86 7.18 -0.73 2.28
C VAL A 86 6.86 0.06 1.00
N CYS A 87 7.65 1.06 0.63
CA CYS A 87 7.41 1.91 -0.56
C CYS A 87 7.30 1.12 -1.87
N ALA A 88 7.92 -0.07 -1.96
CA ALA A 88 7.92 -0.90 -3.15
C ALA A 88 6.73 -1.87 -3.24
N SER A 89 5.79 -1.82 -2.30
CA SER A 89 4.66 -2.78 -2.22
C SER A 89 3.85 -2.86 -3.52
N GLY A 90 3.51 -1.70 -4.11
CA GLY A 90 2.74 -1.65 -5.36
C GLY A 90 3.47 -2.27 -6.54
N THR A 91 4.76 -1.95 -6.69
CA THR A 91 5.60 -2.56 -7.73
C THR A 91 5.78 -4.05 -7.51
N LYS A 92 5.93 -4.49 -6.24
CA LYS A 92 6.04 -5.92 -5.92
C LYS A 92 4.75 -6.67 -6.27
N ALA A 93 3.58 -6.05 -6.11
CA ALA A 93 2.31 -6.63 -6.57
C ALA A 93 2.29 -6.85 -8.09
N ILE A 94 2.76 -5.88 -8.87
CA ILE A 94 2.89 -6.02 -10.34
C ILE A 94 3.85 -7.16 -10.69
N MET A 95 4.98 -7.27 -10.00
CA MET A 95 5.94 -8.36 -10.22
C MET A 95 5.33 -9.74 -9.94
N LEU A 96 4.54 -9.87 -8.87
CA LEU A 96 3.87 -11.13 -8.54
C LEU A 96 2.79 -11.50 -9.56
N ALA A 97 2.02 -10.51 -10.03
CA ALA A 97 1.04 -10.72 -11.10
C ALA A 97 1.71 -11.19 -12.39
N ALA A 98 2.81 -10.54 -12.78
CA ALA A 98 3.57 -10.94 -13.96
C ALA A 98 4.12 -12.36 -13.84
N GLN A 99 4.62 -12.75 -12.66
CA GLN A 99 5.09 -14.11 -12.41
C GLN A 99 3.96 -15.14 -12.54
N SER A 100 2.80 -14.86 -11.95
CA SER A 100 1.62 -15.73 -12.02
C SER A 100 1.14 -15.95 -13.47
N ILE A 101 1.07 -14.87 -14.27
CA ILE A 101 0.71 -14.96 -15.69
C ILE A 101 1.79 -15.68 -16.50
N ALA A 102 3.07 -15.34 -16.31
CA ALA A 102 4.18 -15.95 -17.04
C ALA A 102 4.29 -17.46 -16.83
N ASN A 103 3.92 -17.94 -15.64
CA ASN A 103 3.87 -19.34 -15.24
C ASN A 103 2.60 -20.07 -15.69
N GLY A 104 1.55 -19.32 -16.04
CA GLY A 104 0.27 -19.86 -16.50
C GLY A 104 -0.71 -20.20 -15.38
N ASP A 105 -0.51 -19.66 -14.18
CA ASP A 105 -1.43 -19.84 -13.04
C ASP A 105 -2.71 -19.01 -13.22
N ASN A 106 -2.59 -17.85 -13.85
CA ASN A 106 -3.69 -16.92 -14.16
C ASN A 106 -3.46 -16.28 -15.55
N ASP A 107 -4.49 -15.63 -16.07
CA ASP A 107 -4.50 -14.90 -17.35
C ASP A 107 -4.76 -13.40 -17.15
N ILE A 108 -5.64 -13.02 -16.21
CA ILE A 108 -6.03 -11.64 -15.94
C ILE A 108 -6.02 -11.37 -14.43
N ILE A 109 -5.09 -10.52 -14.01
CA ILE A 109 -4.87 -10.12 -12.62
C ILE A 109 -4.93 -8.61 -12.51
N ILE A 110 -5.53 -8.11 -11.43
CA ILE A 110 -5.39 -6.70 -11.02
C ILE A 110 -4.18 -6.58 -10.08
N ALA A 111 -3.27 -5.67 -10.39
CA ALA A 111 -2.09 -5.42 -9.57
C ALA A 111 -1.84 -3.93 -9.36
N GLY A 112 -1.47 -3.54 -8.14
CA GLY A 112 -1.17 -2.15 -7.83
C GLY A 112 -0.90 -1.93 -6.35
N GLY A 113 -1.18 -0.71 -5.87
CA GLY A 113 -1.03 -0.35 -4.46
C GLY A 113 -2.07 0.68 -4.04
N MET A 114 -2.28 0.77 -2.73
CA MET A 114 -3.21 1.69 -2.11
C MET A 114 -2.70 2.09 -0.72
N GLU A 115 -2.88 3.36 -0.35
CA GLU A 115 -2.44 3.86 0.94
C GLU A 115 -3.27 5.07 1.40
N SER A 116 -3.43 5.22 2.72
CA SER A 116 -4.00 6.42 3.33
C SER A 116 -3.25 6.75 4.63
N MET A 117 -2.14 7.50 4.49
CA MET A 117 -1.32 7.93 5.63
C MET A 117 -2.12 8.79 6.62
N SER A 118 -3.11 9.55 6.13
CA SER A 118 -3.99 10.40 6.95
C SER A 118 -4.91 9.63 7.90
N ASN A 119 -5.12 8.32 7.69
CA ASN A 119 -6.04 7.52 8.50
C ASN A 119 -5.33 6.53 9.44
N VAL A 120 -4.01 6.62 9.52
CA VAL A 120 -3.22 5.70 10.34
C VAL A 120 -3.46 6.03 11.81
N PRO A 121 -3.85 5.05 12.64
CA PRO A 121 -4.11 5.29 14.04
C PRO A 121 -2.82 5.45 14.85
N TYR A 122 -2.97 6.02 16.04
CA TYR A 122 -1.97 5.89 17.09
C TYR A 122 -2.12 4.56 17.84
N TYR A 123 -1.02 4.08 18.43
CA TYR A 123 -0.98 2.86 19.23
C TYR A 123 -0.79 3.13 20.72
N LEU A 124 -1.35 2.23 21.53
CA LEU A 124 -1.14 2.14 22.97
C LEU A 124 -0.66 0.73 23.30
N ASP A 125 0.66 0.49 23.22
CA ASP A 125 1.26 -0.85 23.20
C ASP A 125 0.89 -1.72 24.42
N LYS A 126 0.68 -1.12 25.60
CA LYS A 126 0.33 -1.87 26.83
C LYS A 126 -1.15 -1.82 27.18
N ALA A 127 -2.01 -1.19 26.37
CA ALA A 127 -3.42 -1.02 26.72
C ALA A 127 -4.17 -2.35 26.92
N ARG A 128 -3.75 -3.43 26.23
CA ARG A 128 -4.37 -4.75 26.39
C ARG A 128 -4.15 -5.37 27.78
N ASN A 129 -2.97 -5.17 28.37
CA ASN A 129 -2.56 -5.81 29.63
C ASN A 129 -2.47 -4.82 30.81
N GLY A 130 -2.63 -3.52 30.55
CA GLY A 130 -2.55 -2.44 31.53
C GLY A 130 -1.13 -1.90 31.73
N TYR A 131 -1.06 -0.63 32.14
CA TYR A 131 0.21 0.08 32.45
C TYR A 131 0.63 -0.03 33.92
N ARG A 132 -0.24 -0.56 34.79
CA ARG A 132 -0.08 -0.71 36.25
C ARG A 132 0.17 0.60 37.01
N LEU A 133 1.33 1.23 36.86
CA LEU A 133 1.71 2.49 37.52
C LEU A 133 2.84 3.17 36.71
N GLY A 134 2.72 4.48 36.47
CA GLY A 134 3.72 5.27 35.73
C GLY A 134 3.22 5.78 34.37
N HIS A 135 4.11 6.43 33.61
CA HIS A 135 3.79 7.03 32.32
C HIS A 135 3.64 5.99 31.20
N GLY A 136 2.85 6.33 30.18
CA GLY A 136 2.70 5.59 28.93
C GLY A 136 2.89 6.52 27.73
N GLN A 137 3.43 5.98 26.64
CA GLN A 137 3.61 6.70 25.39
C GLN A 137 2.50 6.33 24.41
N ILE A 138 1.99 7.33 23.69
CA ILE A 138 1.13 7.14 22.53
C ILE A 138 2.06 7.09 21.32
N THR A 139 2.06 5.98 20.59
CA THR A 139 3.00 5.77 19.49
C THR A 139 2.34 6.09 18.16
N ASP A 140 2.97 6.92 17.34
CA ASP A 140 2.48 7.24 15.99
C ASP A 140 2.63 6.02 15.07
N GLY A 141 1.52 5.46 14.58
CA GLY A 141 1.55 4.27 13.74
C GLY A 141 2.14 4.53 12.35
N LEU A 142 2.01 5.75 11.83
CA LEU A 142 2.57 6.11 10.53
C LEU A 142 4.10 6.10 10.60
N VAL A 143 4.64 6.73 11.65
CA VAL A 143 6.09 6.74 11.87
C VAL A 143 6.59 5.32 12.13
N LYS A 144 5.96 4.61 13.08
CA LYS A 144 6.40 3.27 13.51
C LYS A 144 6.43 2.25 12.38
N ASP A 145 5.36 2.18 11.59
CA ASP A 145 5.18 1.08 10.62
C ASP A 145 5.64 1.45 9.20
N GLY A 146 5.80 2.75 8.90
CA GLY A 146 6.11 3.22 7.55
C GLY A 146 7.42 3.99 7.40
N LEU A 147 7.89 4.70 8.44
CA LEU A 147 8.94 5.73 8.30
C LEU A 147 10.12 5.58 9.27
N TRP A 148 10.14 4.51 10.07
CA TRP A 148 11.22 4.24 11.04
C TRP A 148 12.07 3.05 10.59
N ASP A 149 13.39 3.21 10.64
CA ASP A 149 14.30 2.09 10.45
C ASP A 149 14.43 1.27 11.74
N VAL A 150 13.99 0.02 11.68
CA VAL A 150 14.00 -0.87 12.85
C VAL A 150 15.40 -1.36 13.24
N TYR A 151 16.40 -1.19 12.38
CA TYR A 151 17.75 -1.73 12.59
C TYR A 151 18.72 -0.69 13.15
N ASN A 152 18.57 0.57 12.74
CA ASN A 152 19.45 1.69 13.05
C ASN A 152 18.78 2.74 13.95
N ASP A 153 17.49 2.58 14.27
CA ASP A 153 16.72 3.43 15.18
C ASP A 153 16.70 4.92 14.77
N TYR A 154 16.33 5.18 13.51
CA TYR A 154 16.16 6.54 13.00
C TYR A 154 14.99 6.66 12.02
N HIS A 155 14.60 7.91 11.74
CA HIS A 155 13.61 8.23 10.71
C HIS A 155 14.20 8.10 9.29
N MET A 156 13.40 7.74 8.29
CA MET A 156 13.85 7.64 6.88
C MET A 156 14.48 8.92 6.32
N GLY A 157 14.14 10.08 6.87
CA GLY A 157 14.83 11.34 6.56
C GLY A 157 16.32 11.30 6.91
N SER A 158 16.69 10.67 8.03
CA SER A 158 18.09 10.48 8.41
C SER A 158 18.83 9.55 7.45
N ALA A 159 18.16 8.52 6.90
CA ALA A 159 18.76 7.71 5.84
C ALA A 159 19.04 8.53 4.56
N ALA A 160 18.17 9.49 4.23
CA ALA A 160 18.42 10.40 3.12
C ALA A 160 19.64 11.31 3.38
N GLU A 161 19.80 11.83 4.60
CA GLU A 161 20.97 12.63 5.00
C GLU A 161 22.28 11.82 4.96
N LEU A 162 22.24 10.55 5.38
CA LEU A 162 23.38 9.65 5.26
C LEU A 162 23.77 9.44 3.79
N CYS A 163 22.79 9.18 2.92
CA CYS A 163 23.01 9.06 1.48
C CYS A 163 23.59 10.36 0.89
N ALA A 164 23.04 11.52 1.26
CA ALA A 164 23.53 12.80 0.79
C ALA A 164 24.99 13.04 1.23
N THR A 165 25.34 12.67 2.46
CA THR A 165 26.71 12.75 2.98
C THR A 165 27.65 11.82 2.22
N ASP A 166 27.30 10.53 2.11
CA ASP A 166 28.15 9.51 1.49
C ASP A 166 28.34 9.74 -0.01
N CYS A 167 27.31 10.25 -0.69
CA CYS A 167 27.35 10.56 -2.12
C CYS A 167 27.74 12.01 -2.43
N ASN A 168 28.07 12.83 -1.43
CA ASN A 168 28.43 14.25 -1.57
C ASN A 168 27.38 15.09 -2.34
N ILE A 169 26.10 14.95 -1.99
CA ILE A 169 24.99 15.68 -2.60
C ILE A 169 24.72 16.96 -1.79
N SER A 170 25.04 18.13 -2.35
CA SER A 170 24.84 19.40 -1.65
C SER A 170 23.37 19.76 -1.50
N ARG A 171 23.06 20.67 -0.58
CA ARG A 171 21.69 21.18 -0.37
C ARG A 171 21.12 21.82 -1.62
N GLU A 172 21.93 22.61 -2.34
CA GLU A 172 21.53 23.29 -3.57
C GLU A 172 21.22 22.32 -4.71
N ALA A 173 21.73 21.08 -4.65
CA ALA A 173 21.40 20.04 -5.60
C ALA A 173 20.10 19.29 -5.25
N GLN A 174 19.65 19.37 -3.99
CA GLN A 174 18.41 18.75 -3.53
C GLN A 174 17.18 19.66 -3.74
N ASP A 175 17.37 20.99 -3.62
CA ASP A 175 16.34 22.02 -3.82
C ASP A 175 15.99 22.24 -5.31
#